data_AF-A0A6A6Y7S8-F1
#
_entry.id   AF-A0A6A6Y7S8-F1
#
_cell.length_a   1.000
_cell.length_b   1.000
_cell.length_c   1.000
_cell.angle_alpha   90.00
_cell.angle_beta   90.00
_cell.angle_gamma   90.00
#
_symmetry.space_group_name_H-M   'P 1'
#
loop_
_entity.id
_entity.type
_entity.pdbx_description
1 polymer ?
#
loop_
_entity_poly.entity_id
_entity_poly.type
_entity_poly.pdbx_seq_one_letter_code
_entity_poly.pdbx_strand_id
1 'polypeptide(L)' 'MSSFGGPGGGQKVFKPTPPERGSFPLDHDGECKAVMTSYLRCLRSHRGMNDPECRGLSKSYLQCRMERYVPMP' A
#
# COMPACT_ATOMS: atom_id res chain seq x y z
N MET A 1 23.99 9.68 1.22
CA MET A 1 22.82 10.39 0.66
C MET A 1 22.47 9.72 -0.65
N SER A 2 21.43 8.89 -0.68
CA SER A 2 21.07 8.09 -1.86
C SER A 2 20.49 9.00 -2.95
N SER A 3 21.23 9.13 -4.05
CA SER A 3 20.79 9.86 -5.24
C SER A 3 19.71 9.05 -5.95
N PHE A 4 18.47 9.55 -5.92
CA PHE A 4 17.36 9.01 -6.68
C PHE A 4 17.42 9.48 -8.13
N GLY A 5 17.80 8.56 -9.01
CA GLY A 5 17.22 8.37 -10.35
C GLY A 5 17.28 9.55 -11.33
N GLY A 6 18.32 9.57 -12.16
CA GLY A 6 18.30 10.29 -13.44
C GLY A 6 17.43 9.59 -14.51
N PRO A 7 17.12 10.26 -15.63
CA PRO A 7 16.08 9.85 -16.57
C PRO A 7 16.58 8.83 -17.61
N GLY A 8 15.75 7.84 -17.93
CA GLY A 8 15.86 7.07 -19.18
C GLY A 8 16.65 5.77 -19.09
N GLY A 9 15.97 4.68 -18.71
CA GLY A 9 16.50 3.33 -18.84
C GLY A 9 15.49 2.34 -18.31
N GLY A 10 14.72 1.72 -19.20
CA GLY A 10 13.60 0.84 -18.89
C GLY A 10 13.86 -0.05 -17.68
N GLN A 11 12.94 -0.02 -16.72
CA GLN A 11 12.94 -0.92 -15.57
C GLN A 11 13.01 -2.35 -16.12
N LYS A 12 14.20 -2.98 -16.06
CA LYS A 12 14.31 -4.42 -16.27
C LYS A 12 13.31 -5.03 -15.31
N VAL A 13 12.30 -5.73 -15.84
CA VAL A 13 11.27 -6.41 -15.04
C VAL A 13 11.95 -7.59 -14.36
N PHE A 14 12.69 -7.29 -13.30
CA PHE A 14 13.19 -8.26 -12.36
C PHE A 14 11.96 -8.73 -11.59
N LYS A 15 11.58 -10.00 -11.79
CA LYS A 15 10.56 -10.66 -10.96
C LYS A 15 11.29 -11.21 -9.74
N PRO A 16 11.32 -10.48 -8.60
CA PRO A 16 11.95 -10.99 -7.40
C PRO A 16 11.29 -12.32 -7.00
N THR A 17 12.07 -13.29 -6.52
CA THR A 17 11.46 -14.46 -5.89
C THR A 17 10.81 -14.02 -4.58
N PRO A 18 9.54 -14.34 -4.29
CA PRO A 18 8.97 -14.04 -2.99
C PRO A 18 9.82 -14.69 -1.87
N PRO A 19 10.17 -13.99 -0.76
CA PRO A 19 9.79 -12.64 -0.35
C PRO A 19 10.95 -11.62 -0.50
N GLU A 20 11.75 -11.66 -1.56
CA GLU A 20 12.89 -10.73 -1.76
C GLU A 20 12.51 -9.24 -1.65
N ARG A 21 11.23 -8.87 -1.75
CA ARG A 21 10.71 -7.52 -1.48
C ARG A 21 9.80 -7.39 -0.25
N GLY A 22 9.71 -8.44 0.55
CA GLY A 22 8.73 -8.62 1.62
C GLY A 22 7.33 -8.89 1.07
N SER A 23 6.56 -9.73 1.75
CA SER A 23 5.11 -9.77 1.55
C SER A 23 4.52 -8.57 2.29
N PHE A 24 3.80 -7.70 1.58
CA PHE A 24 3.02 -6.67 2.26
C PHE A 24 2.00 -7.40 3.17
N PRO A 25 1.88 -7.03 4.47
CA PRO A 25 0.95 -7.67 5.39
C PRO A 25 -0.46 -7.78 4.83
N LEU A 26 -0.93 -9.03 4.68
CA LEU A 26 -2.28 -9.30 4.23
C LEU A 26 -3.23 -9.21 5.43
N ASP A 27 -4.35 -8.50 5.22
CA ASP A 27 -5.45 -8.42 6.18
C ASP A 27 -6.32 -9.69 6.06
N HIS A 28 -5.81 -10.82 6.58
CA HIS A 28 -6.44 -12.13 6.42
C HIS A 28 -7.83 -12.20 7.06
N ASP A 29 -7.98 -11.66 8.26
CA ASP A 29 -9.23 -11.69 9.03
C ASP A 29 -10.15 -10.50 8.71
N GLY A 30 -9.72 -9.60 7.82
CA GLY A 30 -10.52 -8.45 7.38
C GLY A 30 -10.73 -7.39 8.46
N GLU A 31 -9.85 -7.31 9.45
CA GLU A 31 -9.94 -6.34 10.55
C GLU A 31 -9.84 -4.89 10.05
N CYS A 32 -9.12 -4.68 8.95
CA CYS A 32 -8.94 -3.37 8.32
C CYS A 32 -9.99 -3.04 7.24
N LYS A 33 -10.97 -3.93 7.01
CA LYS A 33 -11.99 -3.80 5.95
C LYS A 33 -12.86 -2.54 6.08
N ALA A 34 -13.13 -2.08 7.30
CA ALA A 34 -13.92 -0.86 7.53
C ALA A 34 -13.19 0.37 6.96
N VAL A 35 -11.91 0.53 7.27
CA VAL A 35 -11.06 1.63 6.78
C VAL A 35 -10.83 1.51 5.28
N MET A 36 -10.60 0.29 4.78
CA MET A 36 -10.52 0.01 3.35
C MET A 36 -11.76 0.50 2.61
N THR A 37 -12.94 0.20 3.13
CA THR A 37 -14.22 0.58 2.51
C THR A 37 -14.38 2.09 2.44
N SER A 38 -13.99 2.81 3.50
CA SER A 38 -13.97 4.28 3.52
C SER A 38 -13.00 4.85 2.48
N TYR A 39 -11.79 4.29 2.40
CA TYR A 39 -10.81 4.69 1.38
C TYR A 39 -11.33 4.47 -0.05
N LEU A 40 -11.89 3.29 -0.34
CA LEU A 40 -12.45 2.99 -1.66
C LEU A 40 -13.69 3.83 -1.99
N ARG A 41 -14.48 4.23 -0.98
CA ARG A 41 -15.58 5.18 -1.17
C ARG A 41 -15.04 6.56 -1.56
N CYS A 42 -13.97 7.02 -0.91
CA CYS A 42 -13.28 8.26 -1.25
C CYS A 42 -12.75 8.21 -2.68
N LEU A 43 -12.00 7.17 -3.06
CA LEU A 43 -11.54 7.06 -4.46
C LEU A 43 -12.69 7.14 -5.46
N ARG A 44 -13.83 6.49 -5.19
CA ARG A 44 -15.00 6.56 -6.07
C ARG A 44 -15.59 7.96 -6.18
N SER A 45 -15.64 8.75 -5.09
CA SER A 45 -16.11 10.14 -5.17
C SER A 45 -15.12 11.05 -5.90
N HIS A 46 -13.83 10.74 -5.88
CA HIS A 46 -12.75 11.50 -6.52
C HIS A 46 -12.34 10.93 -7.89
N ARG A 47 -13.23 10.22 -8.60
CA ARG A 47 -12.98 9.67 -9.96
C ARG A 47 -11.74 8.77 -10.03
N GLY A 48 -11.45 8.05 -8.96
CA GLY A 48 -10.28 7.18 -8.81
C GLY A 48 -8.98 7.90 -8.44
N MET A 49 -9.00 9.23 -8.26
CA MET A 49 -7.84 10.01 -7.84
C MET A 49 -7.63 9.87 -6.34
N ASN A 50 -6.37 9.69 -5.92
CA ASN A 50 -5.99 9.72 -4.50
C ASN A 50 -5.67 11.15 -4.06
N ASP A 51 -6.72 11.97 -4.04
CA ASP A 51 -6.69 13.36 -3.60
C ASP A 51 -6.28 13.47 -2.12
N PRO A 52 -5.84 14.66 -1.63
CA PRO A 52 -5.37 14.84 -0.26
C PRO A 52 -6.33 14.29 0.81
N GLU A 53 -7.63 14.37 0.57
CA GLU A 53 -8.68 13.82 1.43
C GLU A 53 -8.61 12.29 1.52
N CYS A 54 -8.37 11.60 0.39
CA CYS A 54 -8.25 10.15 0.34
C CYS A 54 -6.88 9.65 0.86
N ARG A 55 -5.83 10.49 0.83
CA ARG A 55 -4.50 10.13 1.34
C ARG A 55 -4.48 9.86 2.85
N GLY A 56 -5.32 10.57 3.61
CA GLY A 56 -5.51 10.29 5.04
C GLY A 56 -6.06 8.88 5.27
N LEU A 57 -7.10 8.52 4.51
CA LEU A 57 -7.72 7.20 4.55
C LEU A 57 -6.75 6.10 4.09
N SER A 58 -5.96 6.36 3.03
CA SER A 58 -4.95 5.40 2.57
C SER A 58 -3.90 5.16 3.64
N LYS A 59 -3.41 6.22 4.31
CA LYS A 59 -2.45 6.08 5.41
C LYS A 59 -3.03 5.25 6.55
N SER A 60 -4.26 5.52 6.98
CA SER A 60 -4.90 4.74 8.06
C SER A 60 -5.11 3.27 7.68
N TYR A 61 -5.45 2.99 6.43
CA TYR A 61 -5.62 1.61 5.96
C TYR A 61 -4.29 0.86 5.94
N LEU A 62 -3.22 1.50 5.45
CA LEU A 62 -1.88 0.92 5.45
C LEU A 62 -1.36 0.69 6.88
N GLN A 63 -1.56 1.66 7.77
CA GLN A 63 -1.17 1.57 9.17
C GLN A 63 -1.85 0.39 9.87
N CYS A 64 -3.16 0.23 9.68
CA CYS A 64 -3.92 -0.89 10.24
C CYS A 64 -3.30 -2.24 9.84
N ARG A 65 -2.94 -2.42 8.57
CA ARG A 65 -2.32 -3.68 8.10
C ARG A 65 -0.93 -3.92 8.69
N MET A 66 -0.17 -2.86 8.98
CA MET A 66 1.16 -2.97 9.60
C MET A 66 1.07 -3.29 11.09
N GLU A 67 0.11 -2.72 11.81
CA GLU A 67 -0.09 -2.96 13.25
C GLU A 67 -0.65 -4.35 13.54
N ARG A 68 -1.48 -4.88 12.65
CA ARG A 68 -2.06 -6.23 12.76
C ARG A 68 -1.19 -7.30 12.10
N TYR A 69 -0.04 -6.91 11.56
CA TYR A 69 0.94 -7.89 11.11
C TYR A 69 1.57 -8.57 12.32
N VAL A 70 1.25 -9.85 12.50
CA VAL A 70 1.99 -10.70 13.43
C VAL A 70 3.18 -11.26 12.65
N PRO A 71 4.43 -10.81 12.91
CA PRO A 71 5.59 -11.51 12.39
C PRO A 71 5.55 -12.92 12.97
N MET A 72 5.45 -13.95 12.11
CA MET A 72 5.60 -15.33 12.58
C MET A 72 7.00 -15.48 13.20
N PRO A 73 7.12 -16.10 14.39
CA PRO A 73 8.42 -16.41 14.99
C PRO A 73 9.19 -17.46 14.19
#